data_AF-A0A0C9YBS9-F1
#
_entry.id   AF-A0A0C9YBS9-F1
#
_cell.length_a   1.000
_cell.length_b   1.000
_cell.length_c   1.000
_cell.angle_alpha   90.00
_cell.angle_beta   90.00
_cell.angle_gamma   90.00
#
_symmetry.space_group_name_H-M   'P 1'
#
loop_
_entity.id
_entity.type
_entity.pdbx_description
1 polymer ?
#
loop_
_entity_poly.entity_id
_entity_poly.type
_entity_poly.pdbx_seq_one_letter_code
_entity_poly.pdbx_strand_id
1 'polypeptide(L)' 'SDDKLQQILRSRADTLHRPVSTCVVGREGVAGSIPDSQMRVRGVSGLRICDASILTKLVLGHT' A
#
# COMPACT_ATOMS: atom_id res chain seq x y z
N SER A 1 -30.88 5.19 13.84
CA SER A 1 -30.82 5.82 12.52
C SER A 1 -29.41 5.70 12.01
N ASP A 2 -29.24 5.83 10.70
CA ASP A 2 -27.94 5.78 10.04
C ASP A 2 -26.98 6.85 10.60
N ASP A 3 -27.49 8.02 10.96
CA ASP A 3 -26.69 9.09 11.59
C ASP A 3 -26.01 8.63 12.89
N LYS A 4 -26.76 7.91 13.75
CA LYS A 4 -26.22 7.38 15.01
C LYS A 4 -25.16 6.32 14.74
N LEU A 5 -25.36 5.46 13.74
CA LEU A 5 -24.37 4.46 13.34
C LEU A 5 -23.10 5.12 12.81
N GLN A 6 -23.22 6.14 11.95
CA GLN A 6 -22.08 6.87 11.41
C GLN A 6 -21.25 7.56 12.51
N GLN A 7 -21.92 8.15 13.51
CA GLN A 7 -21.24 8.78 14.65
C GLN A 7 -20.44 7.75 15.47
N ILE A 8 -20.98 6.56 15.68
CA ILE A 8 -20.28 5.47 16.38
C ILE A 8 -19.06 5.01 15.56
N LEU A 9 -19.22 4.84 14.24
CA LEU A 9 -18.10 4.44 13.37
C LEU A 9 -16.96 5.47 13.40
N ARG A 10 -17.26 6.76 13.26
CA ARG A 10 -16.23 7.82 13.30
C ARG A 10 -15.48 7.90 14.63
N SER A 11 -16.14 7.59 15.75
CA SER A 11 -15.54 7.67 17.09
C SER A 11 -14.78 6.42 17.53
N ARG A 12 -14.98 5.28 16.84
CA ARG A 12 -14.42 3.98 17.25
C ARG A 12 -13.64 3.26 16.15
N ALA A 13 -13.62 3.76 14.93
CA ALA A 13 -12.84 3.16 13.85
C ALA A 13 -11.35 3.22 14.17
N ASP A 14 -10.67 2.10 13.94
CA ASP A 14 -9.22 1.95 14.09
C ASP A 14 -8.70 1.10 12.93
N THR A 15 -7.38 1.07 12.80
CA THR A 15 -6.69 0.23 11.82
C THR A 15 -6.59 -1.20 12.33
N LEU A 16 -6.55 -2.17 11.41
CA LEU A 16 -6.13 -3.55 11.75
C LEU A 16 -4.63 -3.77 11.53
N HIS A 17 -3.83 -2.69 11.48
CA HIS A 17 -2.37 -2.73 11.33
C HIS A 17 -1.86 -3.47 10.08
N ARG A 18 -2.47 -3.19 8.92
CA ARG A 18 -2.10 -3.81 7.63
C ARG A 18 -1.65 -2.78 6.58
N PRO A 19 -0.61 -1.99 6.84
CA PRO A 19 -0.13 -0.99 5.90
C PRO A 19 0.51 -1.64 4.68
N VAL A 20 0.18 -1.14 3.49
CA VAL A 20 0.72 -1.58 2.21
C VAL A 20 0.82 -0.39 1.25
N SER A 21 1.44 -0.57 0.09
CA SER A 21 1.32 0.35 -1.06
C SER A 21 2.00 1.72 -0.96
N THR A 22 2.97 1.92 -0.06
CA THR A 22 3.75 3.17 -0.01
C THR A 22 4.86 3.25 -1.05
N CYS A 23 5.29 2.12 -1.63
CA CYS A 23 6.34 2.02 -2.65
C CYS A 23 5.88 1.17 -3.84
N VAL A 24 4.69 1.48 -4.37
CA VAL A 24 3.99 0.65 -5.37
C VAL A 24 4.89 0.26 -6.55
N VAL A 25 4.95 -1.04 -6.83
CA VAL A 25 5.63 -1.56 -8.01
C VAL A 25 4.88 -1.20 -9.28
N GLY A 26 5.61 -0.80 -10.32
CA GLY A 26 5.01 -0.48 -11.61
C GLY A 26 5.86 -0.91 -12.79
N ARG A 27 5.17 -1.11 -13.92
CA ARG A 27 5.81 -1.26 -15.23
C ARG A 27 6.48 0.05 -15.62
N GLU A 28 7.39 -0.01 -16.57
CA GLU A 28 8.02 1.19 -17.12
C GLU A 28 6.97 2.17 -17.66
N GLY A 29 7.18 3.47 -17.40
CA GLY A 29 6.23 4.53 -17.77
C GLY A 29 5.05 4.74 -16.82
N VAL A 30 4.88 3.91 -15.78
CA VAL A 30 3.83 4.14 -14.76
C VAL A 30 4.27 5.25 -13.80
N ALA A 31 3.64 6.42 -13.94
CA ALA A 31 3.85 7.57 -13.06
C ALA A 31 3.55 7.20 -11.60
N GLY A 32 4.47 7.54 -10.70
CA GLY A 32 4.36 7.25 -9.26
C GLY A 32 4.84 5.86 -8.83
N SER A 33 5.29 4.99 -9.74
CA SER A 33 5.93 3.74 -9.35
C SER A 33 7.36 3.95 -8.86
N ILE A 34 7.72 3.33 -7.72
CA ILE A 34 9.05 3.46 -7.13
C ILE A 34 9.98 2.35 -7.65
N PRO A 35 9.68 1.05 -7.43
CA PRO A 35 10.44 -0.02 -8.06
C PRO A 35 9.88 -0.47 -9.42
N ASP A 36 10.74 -1.08 -10.23
CA ASP A 36 10.38 -1.81 -11.44
C ASP A 36 9.82 -3.22 -11.15
N SER A 37 9.40 -3.96 -12.19
CA SER A 37 8.87 -5.33 -12.04
C SER A 37 9.90 -6.34 -11.49
N GLN A 38 11.18 -5.98 -11.41
CA GLN A 38 12.25 -6.76 -10.79
C GLN A 38 12.60 -6.24 -9.38
N MET A 39 11.73 -5.41 -8.80
CA MET A 39 11.84 -4.81 -7.48
C MET A 39 13.01 -3.85 -7.30
N ARG A 40 13.62 -3.37 -8.40
CA ARG A 40 14.76 -2.45 -8.35
C ARG A 40 14.26 -1.03 -8.22
N VAL A 41 14.84 -0.25 -7.31
CA VAL A 41 14.49 1.15 -7.13
C VAL A 41 14.94 1.94 -8.36
N ARG A 42 14.00 2.62 -9.02
CA ARG A 42 14.29 3.42 -10.21
C ARG A 42 15.25 4.56 -9.84
N GLY A 43 16.30 4.74 -10.63
CA GLY A 43 17.31 5.78 -10.42
C GLY A 43 18.34 5.48 -9.32
N VAL A 44 18.29 4.30 -8.67
CA VAL A 44 19.27 3.89 -7.65
C VAL A 44 19.88 2.54 -8.02
N SER A 45 21.21 2.49 -8.11
CA SER A 45 21.92 1.24 -8.41
C SER A 45 21.99 0.35 -7.17
N GLY A 46 21.83 -0.97 -7.37
CA GLY A 46 22.03 -1.97 -6.33
C GLY A 46 20.97 -2.06 -5.23
N LEU A 47 19.88 -1.28 -5.29
CA LEU A 47 18.84 -1.25 -4.27
C LEU A 47 17.54 -1.92 -4.74
N ARG A 48 16.94 -2.74 -3.86
CA ARG A 48 15.62 -3.35 -4.06
C ARG A 48 14.72 -3.16 -2.84
N ILE A 49 13.40 -3.14 -3.07
CA ILE A 49 12.37 -3.11 -2.01
C ILE A 49 11.61 -4.44 -2.03
N CYS A 50 11.63 -5.17 -0.92
CA CYS A 50 11.07 -6.52 -0.82
C CYS A 50 10.21 -6.66 0.45
N ASP A 51 9.19 -5.81 0.59
CA ASP A 51 8.21 -5.87 1.68
C ASP A 51 6.80 -5.52 1.18
N ALA A 52 5.82 -5.39 2.06
CA ALA A 52 4.43 -5.13 1.70
C ALA A 52 4.18 -3.71 1.09
N SER A 53 5.16 -2.80 1.17
CA SER A 53 5.06 -1.47 0.56
C SER A 53 4.92 -1.52 -0.96
N ILE A 54 5.39 -2.59 -1.60
CA ILE A 54 5.35 -2.75 -3.07
C ILE A 54 3.97 -3.17 -3.60
N LEU A 55 3.07 -3.66 -2.74
CA LEU A 55 1.77 -4.17 -3.16
C LEU A 55 0.92 -3.04 -3.77
N THR A 56 0.16 -3.34 -4.82
CA THR A 56 -0.70 -2.35 -5.50
C THR A 56 -2.07 -2.20 -4.84
N LYS A 57 -2.49 -3.20 -4.06
CA LYS A 57 -3.77 -3.27 -3.35
C LYS A 57 -3.62 -4.10 -2.07
N LEU A 58 -4.52 -3.87 -1.11
CA LEU A 58 -4.65 -4.73 0.07
C LEU A 58 -5.08 -6.15 -0.37
N VAL A 59 -4.40 -7.17 0.17
CA VAL A 59 -4.73 -8.58 -0.07
C VAL A 59 -5.83 -9.06 0.88
N LEU A 60 -6.64 -10.02 0.43
CA LEU A 60 -7.62 -10.71 1.27
C LEU A 60 -6.88 -11.79 2.10
N GLY A 61 -6.54 -11.50 3.36
CA GLY A 61 -5.85 -12.44 4.25
C GLY A 61 -5.32 -11.79 5.53
N HIS A 62 -4.48 -12.48 6.30
CA HIS A 62 -3.28 -12.01 7.05
C HIS A 62 -2.31 -11.19 6.16
N THR A 63 -1.58 -10.16 6.61
CA THR A 63 -0.39 -9.63 5.89
C THR A 63 0.78 -9.84 6.81
#